data_AF-A0A1V4AD53-F1
#
_entry.id   AF-A0A1V4AD53-F1
#
_cell.length_a   1.000
_cell.length_b   1.000
_cell.length_c   1.000
_cell.angle_alpha   90.00
_cell.angle_beta   90.00
_cell.angle_gamma   90.00
#
_symmetry.space_group_name_H-M   'P 1'
#
loop_
_entity.id
_entity.type
_entity.pdbx_description
1 polymer ?
#
loop_
_entity_poly.entity_id
_entity_poly.type
_entity_poly.pdbx_seq_one_letter_code
_entity_poly.pdbx_strand_id
1 'polypeptide(L)'
;MDYDEHQRDIILSIIGLLTASAEWMREPADDADDDLTQLGLVGELIKEVLPAVEIPEDTPASELGGVIGDQMSVALTRLAAGFVFTFSELAEVHDAGRTDLSSIDVLREMALQVESNRGEGLEE
;
A
#
# COMPACT_ATOMS: atom_id res chain seq x y z
N MET A 1 -4.35 -4.04 -16.03
CA MET A 1 -3.97 -2.62 -15.88
C MET A 1 -2.46 -2.64 -15.80
N ASP A 2 -1.74 -1.99 -16.71
CA ASP A 2 -0.28 -1.96 -16.65
C ASP A 2 0.12 -0.94 -15.58
N TYR A 3 0.74 -1.40 -14.50
CA TYR A 3 1.17 -0.56 -13.40
C TYR A 3 2.59 -0.07 -13.67
N ASP A 4 2.84 1.22 -13.48
CA ASP A 4 4.21 1.70 -13.41
C ASP A 4 4.94 1.02 -12.23
N GLU A 5 6.28 0.93 -12.31
CA GLU A 5 7.11 0.21 -11.31
C GLU A 5 6.81 0.69 -9.88
N HIS A 6 6.62 1.99 -9.71
CA HIS A 6 6.36 2.60 -8.42
C HIS A 6 4.97 2.24 -7.87
N GLN A 7 3.93 2.24 -8.70
CA GLN A 7 2.59 1.82 -8.29
C GLN A 7 2.56 0.34 -7.92
N ARG A 8 3.35 -0.49 -8.62
CA ARG A 8 3.52 -1.91 -8.28
C ARG A 8 4.11 -2.07 -6.87
N ASP A 9 5.19 -1.35 -6.59
CA ASP A 9 5.85 -1.39 -5.28
C ASP A 9 4.88 -0.96 -4.17
N ILE A 10 4.12 0.11 -4.39
CA ILE A 10 3.08 0.56 -3.44
C ILE A 10 2.07 -0.55 -3.15
N ILE A 11 1.59 -1.27 -4.18
CA ILE A 11 0.62 -2.36 -4.01
C ILE A 11 1.25 -3.50 -3.21
N LEU A 12 2.50 -3.87 -3.48
CA LEU A 12 3.21 -4.91 -2.74
C LEU A 12 3.41 -4.53 -1.27
N SER A 13 3.79 -3.28 -0.98
CA SER A 13 3.95 -2.79 0.39
C SER A 13 2.60 -2.76 1.14
N ILE A 14 1.49 -2.42 0.48
CA ILE A 14 0.14 -2.52 1.05
C ILE A 14 -0.23 -3.98 1.35
N ILE A 15 0.03 -4.91 0.41
CA ILE A 15 -0.23 -6.34 0.62
C ILE A 15 0.58 -6.87 1.81
N GLY A 16 1.84 -6.45 1.95
CA GLY A 16 2.70 -6.79 3.09
C GLY A 16 2.11 -6.29 4.42
N LEU A 17 1.69 -5.02 4.47
CA LEU A 17 1.05 -4.43 5.64
C LEU A 17 -0.22 -5.19 6.06
N LEU A 18 -1.10 -5.49 5.11
CA LEU A 18 -2.35 -6.19 5.41
C LEU A 18 -2.11 -7.64 5.84
N THR A 19 -1.10 -8.29 5.28
CA THR A 19 -0.71 -9.64 5.67
C THR A 19 -0.19 -9.66 7.12
N ALA A 20 0.72 -8.74 7.46
CA ALA A 20 1.24 -8.60 8.82
C ALA A 20 0.12 -8.29 9.84
N SER A 21 -0.78 -7.36 9.49
CA SER A 21 -1.93 -7.03 10.33
C SER A 21 -2.88 -8.22 10.54
N ALA A 22 -3.10 -9.05 9.50
CA ALA A 22 -3.93 -10.25 9.60
C ALA A 22 -3.29 -11.37 10.44
N GLU A 23 -1.96 -11.46 10.46
CA GLU A 23 -1.23 -12.39 11.32
C GLU A 23 -1.35 -11.98 12.80
N TRP A 24 -1.23 -10.69 13.12
CA TRP A 24 -1.39 -10.17 14.48
C TRP A 24 -2.79 -10.35 15.03
N MET A 25 -3.83 -10.12 14.23
CA MET A 25 -5.22 -10.38 14.65
C MET A 25 -5.49 -11.86 15.02
N ARG A 26 -4.60 -12.79 14.66
CA ARG A 26 -4.72 -14.20 15.03
C ARG A 26 -4.00 -14.55 16.33
N GLU A 27 -3.10 -13.70 16.80
CA GLU A 27 -2.48 -13.85 18.12
C GLU A 27 -3.48 -13.41 19.20
N PRO A 28 -3.59 -14.13 20.32
CA PRO A 28 -4.46 -13.71 21.41
C PRO A 28 -3.93 -12.39 21.97
N ALA A 29 -4.75 -11.33 21.85
CA ALA A 29 -4.45 -9.98 22.32
C ALA A 29 -4.10 -9.99 23.81
N ASP A 30 -2.80 -9.98 24.11
CA ASP A 30 -2.25 -9.68 25.42
C ASP A 30 -1.68 -8.25 25.31
N ASP A 31 -2.41 -7.30 25.91
CA ASP A 31 -2.04 -5.91 26.17
C ASP A 31 -2.07 -4.83 25.08
N ALA A 32 -2.27 -3.59 25.57
CA ALA A 32 -2.43 -2.31 24.87
C ALA A 32 -1.21 -1.82 24.04
N ASP A 33 -0.20 -2.66 23.85
CA ASP A 33 0.97 -2.37 22.99
C ASP A 33 0.62 -2.54 21.50
N ASP A 34 -0.46 -3.25 21.18
CA ASP A 34 -0.84 -3.62 19.81
C ASP A 34 -1.23 -2.40 18.93
N ASP A 35 -1.95 -1.41 19.49
CA ASP A 35 -2.36 -0.19 18.78
C ASP A 35 -1.16 0.68 18.36
N LEU A 36 -0.14 0.79 19.20
CA LEU A 36 1.09 1.54 18.87
C LEU A 36 1.93 0.82 17.81
N THR A 37 1.87 -0.50 17.80
CA THR A 37 2.58 -1.35 16.84
C THR A 37 1.92 -1.30 15.46
N GLN A 38 0.58 -1.30 15.42
CA GLN A 38 -0.19 -1.11 14.18
C GLN A 38 0.02 0.28 13.58
N LEU A 39 0.01 1.34 14.40
CA LEU A 39 0.37 2.69 13.95
C LEU A 39 1.83 2.77 13.47
N GLY A 40 2.72 1.96 14.06
CA GLY A 40 4.11 1.79 13.62
C GLY A 40 4.21 1.28 12.19
N LEU A 41 3.55 0.17 11.86
CA LEU A 41 3.55 -0.39 10.50
C LEU A 41 2.98 0.57 9.47
N VAL A 42 1.86 1.24 9.79
CA VAL A 42 1.27 2.25 8.91
C VAL A 42 2.24 3.42 8.71
N GLY A 43 2.95 3.83 9.76
CA GLY A 43 3.97 4.87 9.70
C GLY A 43 5.18 4.48 8.84
N GLU A 44 5.59 3.21 8.84
CA GLU A 44 6.65 2.69 7.98
C GLU A 44 6.23 2.71 6.51
N LEU A 45 5.02 2.21 6.19
CA LEU A 45 4.47 2.28 4.83
C LEU A 45 4.40 3.73 4.32
N ILE A 46 3.91 4.66 5.14
CA ILE A 46 3.82 6.08 4.76
C ILE A 46 5.22 6.64 4.44
N LYS A 47 6.24 6.32 5.24
CA LYS A 47 7.62 6.78 4.98
C LYS A 47 8.22 6.18 3.72
N GLU A 48 7.86 4.94 3.39
CA GLU A 48 8.33 4.24 2.20
C GLU A 48 7.71 4.82 0.92
N VAL A 49 6.42 5.18 0.98
CA VAL A 49 5.65 5.63 -0.20
C VAL A 49 5.76 7.14 -0.44
N LEU A 50 5.88 7.95 0.61
CA LEU A 50 5.99 9.39 0.45
C LEU A 50 7.36 9.79 -0.12
N PRO A 51 7.40 10.63 -1.17
CA PRO A 51 8.67 11.07 -1.74
C PRO A 51 9.37 12.04 -0.80
N ALA A 52 10.69 12.17 -0.96
CA ALA A 52 11.39 13.31 -0.41
C ALA A 52 10.85 14.59 -1.05
N VAL A 53 10.50 15.58 -0.22
CA VAL A 53 10.09 16.90 -0.71
C VAL A 53 11.35 17.67 -1.11
N GLU A 54 11.44 18.05 -2.37
CA GLU A 54 12.45 18.98 -2.86
C GLU A 54 11.89 20.41 -2.81
N ILE A 55 12.59 21.31 -2.11
CA ILE A 55 12.21 22.72 -1.99
C ILE A 55 13.28 23.56 -2.69
N PRO A 56 12.98 24.22 -3.82
CA PRO A 56 13.90 25.14 -4.47
C PRO A 56 14.31 26.28 -3.52
N GLU A 57 15.59 26.69 -3.55
CA GLU A 57 16.14 27.69 -2.63
C GLU A 57 15.43 29.05 -2.69
N ASP A 58 14.87 29.42 -3.86
CA ASP A 58 14.16 30.68 -4.08
C ASP A 58 12.65 30.60 -3.79
N THR A 59 12.15 29.49 -3.23
CA THR A 59 10.72 29.33 -2.93
C THR A 59 10.31 30.27 -1.79
N PRO A 60 9.40 31.24 -2.02
CA PRO A 60 8.95 32.10 -0.94
C PRO A 60 8.13 31.29 0.08
N ALA A 61 8.25 31.63 1.36
CA ALA A 61 7.58 30.90 2.44
C ALA A 61 6.04 30.81 2.26
N SER A 62 5.44 31.79 1.58
CA SER A 62 4.01 31.80 1.22
C SER A 62 3.61 30.73 0.20
N GLU A 63 4.55 30.22 -0.60
CA GLU A 63 4.31 29.23 -1.65
C GLU A 63 4.75 27.81 -1.25
N LEU A 64 5.49 27.70 -0.13
CA LEU A 64 6.02 26.42 0.36
C LEU A 64 4.94 25.35 0.54
N GLY A 65 3.77 25.74 1.07
CA GLY A 65 2.65 24.81 1.25
C GLY A 65 2.11 24.24 -0.06
N GLY A 66 2.12 25.03 -1.14
CA GLY A 66 1.72 24.58 -2.48
C GLY A 66 2.74 23.57 -3.05
N VAL A 67 4.03 23.90 -2.95
CA VAL A 67 5.13 23.03 -3.43
C VAL A 67 5.13 21.68 -2.72
N ILE A 68 4.94 21.67 -1.40
CA ILE A 68 4.80 20.43 -0.62
C ILE A 68 3.53 19.68 -1.03
N GLY A 69 2.40 20.40 -1.08
CA GLY A 69 1.10 19.82 -1.40
C GLY A 69 1.09 19.11 -2.75
N ASP A 70 1.67 19.73 -3.78
CA ASP A 70 1.74 19.16 -5.12
C ASP A 70 2.56 17.86 -5.14
N GLN A 71 3.75 17.86 -4.52
CA GLN A 71 4.60 16.68 -4.44
C GLN A 71 3.96 15.53 -3.63
N MET A 72 3.29 15.86 -2.53
CA MET A 72 2.63 14.87 -1.66
C MET A 72 1.32 14.34 -2.26
N SER A 73 0.58 15.18 -2.99
CA SER A 73 -0.74 14.82 -3.53
C SER A 73 -0.67 13.60 -4.45
N VAL A 74 0.37 13.51 -5.28
CA VAL A 74 0.56 12.39 -6.22
C VAL A 74 0.78 11.09 -5.46
N ALA A 75 1.68 11.11 -4.47
CA ALA A 75 1.99 9.93 -3.66
C ALA A 75 0.79 9.46 -2.83
N LEU A 76 0.08 10.39 -2.20
CA LEU A 76 -1.14 10.07 -1.43
C LEU A 76 -2.26 9.51 -2.32
N THR A 77 -2.41 10.04 -3.54
CA THR A 77 -3.38 9.52 -4.51
C THR A 77 -3.04 8.09 -4.93
N ARG A 78 -1.76 7.81 -5.19
CA ARG A 78 -1.28 6.46 -5.53
C ARG A 78 -1.45 5.46 -4.39
N LEU A 79 -1.14 5.89 -3.16
CA LEU A 79 -1.37 5.10 -1.96
C LEU A 79 -2.86 4.75 -1.80
N ALA A 80 -3.74 5.75 -1.90
CA ALA A 80 -5.18 5.55 -1.83
C ALA A 80 -5.69 4.62 -2.94
N ALA A 81 -5.19 4.79 -4.18
CA ALA A 81 -5.54 3.92 -5.30
C ALA A 81 -5.10 2.46 -5.06
N GLY A 82 -3.90 2.25 -4.51
CA GLY A 82 -3.41 0.93 -4.11
C GLY A 82 -4.31 0.28 -3.06
N PHE A 83 -4.73 1.02 -2.04
CA PHE A 83 -5.66 0.50 -1.03
C PHE A 83 -7.01 0.15 -1.61
N VAL A 84 -7.58 1.01 -2.47
CA VAL A 84 -8.85 0.75 -3.15
C VAL A 84 -8.75 -0.51 -3.99
N PHE A 85 -7.67 -0.68 -4.76
CA PHE A 85 -7.43 -1.88 -5.56
C PHE A 85 -7.39 -3.13 -4.68
N THR A 86 -6.51 -3.18 -3.69
CA THR A 86 -6.34 -4.33 -2.80
C THR A 86 -7.64 -4.68 -2.05
N PHE A 87 -8.39 -3.65 -1.62
CA PHE A 87 -9.69 -3.84 -0.99
C PHE A 87 -10.72 -4.41 -1.97
N SER A 88 -10.78 -3.92 -3.20
CA SER A 88 -11.71 -4.41 -4.23
C SER A 88 -11.50 -5.88 -4.54
N GLU A 89 -10.26 -6.35 -4.65
CA GLU A 89 -9.96 -7.77 -4.88
C GLU A 89 -10.44 -8.65 -3.70
N LEU A 90 -10.19 -8.20 -2.46
CA LEU A 90 -10.69 -8.89 -1.26
C LEU A 90 -12.22 -8.92 -1.20
N ALA A 91 -12.87 -7.80 -1.52
CA ALA A 91 -14.32 -7.68 -1.54
C ALA A 91 -14.93 -8.57 -2.63
N GLU A 92 -14.31 -8.67 -3.81
CA GLU A 92 -14.79 -9.53 -4.89
C GLU A 92 -14.79 -11.01 -4.47
N VAL A 93 -13.72 -11.49 -3.85
CA VAL A 93 -13.65 -12.89 -3.36
C VAL A 93 -14.69 -13.13 -2.27
N HIS A 94 -14.83 -12.19 -1.33
CA HIS A 94 -15.83 -12.27 -0.27
C HIS A 94 -17.26 -12.32 -0.83
N ASP A 95 -17.59 -11.42 -1.75
CA ASP A 95 -18.92 -11.26 -2.32
C ASP A 95 -19.28 -12.39 -3.29
N ALA A 96 -18.28 -13.04 -3.91
CA ALA A 96 -18.45 -14.28 -4.66
C ALA A 96 -18.79 -15.50 -3.77
N GLY A 97 -18.76 -15.35 -2.43
CA GLY A 97 -19.07 -16.41 -1.48
C GLY A 97 -18.01 -17.50 -1.40
N ARG A 98 -16.76 -17.20 -1.81
CA ARG A 98 -15.62 -18.12 -1.77
C ARG A 98 -15.06 -18.23 -0.35
N THR A 99 -15.81 -18.89 0.52
CA THR A 99 -15.44 -19.09 1.93
C THR A 99 -14.35 -20.16 2.12
N ASP A 100 -13.92 -20.82 1.05
CA ASP A 100 -12.80 -21.77 1.04
C ASP A 100 -11.42 -21.09 1.10
N LEU A 101 -11.36 -19.79 0.84
CA LEU A 101 -10.14 -18.98 0.86
C LEU A 101 -10.14 -18.03 2.06
N SER A 102 -8.99 -17.90 2.72
CA SER A 102 -8.79 -16.82 3.69
C SER A 102 -8.32 -15.54 2.99
N SER A 103 -8.52 -14.38 3.61
CA SER A 103 -7.98 -13.11 3.09
C SER A 103 -6.46 -13.16 2.87
N ILE A 104 -5.72 -13.93 3.66
CA ILE A 104 -4.26 -14.09 3.45
C ILE A 104 -3.97 -14.88 2.19
N ASP A 105 -4.78 -15.88 1.84
CA ASP A 105 -4.60 -16.65 0.61
C ASP A 105 -4.81 -15.75 -0.61
N VAL A 106 -5.84 -14.90 -0.57
CA VAL A 106 -6.11 -13.89 -1.60
C VAL A 106 -4.98 -12.88 -1.72
N LEU A 107 -4.51 -12.32 -0.59
CA LEU A 107 -3.38 -11.37 -0.57
C LEU A 107 -2.10 -11.98 -1.18
N ARG A 108 -1.81 -13.26 -0.91
CA ARG A 108 -0.66 -13.96 -1.51
C ARG A 108 -0.81 -14.16 -3.01
N GLU A 109 -1.99 -14.58 -3.47
CA GLU A 109 -2.27 -14.74 -4.89
C GLU A 109 -2.11 -13.41 -5.64
N MET A 110 -2.63 -12.32 -5.07
CA MET A 110 -2.46 -10.97 -5.61
C MET A 110 -0.99 -10.56 -5.69
N ALA A 111 -0.18 -10.81 -4.65
CA ALA A 111 1.26 -10.50 -4.69
C ALA A 111 1.94 -11.23 -5.85
N LEU A 112 1.66 -12.52 -6.02
CA LEU A 112 2.21 -13.33 -7.11
C LEU A 112 1.78 -12.81 -8.48
N GLN A 113 0.52 -12.38 -8.64
CA GLN A 113 0.03 -11.80 -9.88
C GLN A 113 0.71 -10.47 -10.21
N VAL A 114 0.84 -9.59 -9.20
CA VAL A 114 1.50 -8.29 -9.32
C VAL A 114 2.99 -8.45 -9.70
N GLU A 115 3.67 -9.45 -9.13
CA GLU A 115 5.04 -9.82 -9.48
C GLU A 115 5.16 -10.49 -10.86
N SER A 116 4.21 -11.33 -11.25
CA SER A 116 4.23 -12.02 -12.56
C SER A 116 4.07 -11.02 -13.71
N ASN A 117 3.22 -10.00 -13.52
CA ASN A 117 3.08 -8.88 -14.45
C ASN A 117 4.39 -8.06 -14.60
N ARG A 118 5.40 -8.25 -13.73
CA ARG A 118 6.75 -7.66 -13.91
C ARG A 118 7.60 -8.44 -14.91
N GLY A 119 7.37 -9.76 -15.03
CA GLY A 119 8.13 -10.65 -15.91
C GLY A 119 7.67 -10.57 -17.38
N GLU A 120 6.38 -10.33 -17.62
CA GLU A 120 5.80 -10.28 -18.96
C GLU A 120 6.21 -9.01 -19.75
N GLY A 121 6.64 -7.93 -19.08
CA GLY A 121 7.10 -6.69 -19.71
C GLY A 121 8.54 -6.68 -20.23
N LEU A 122 9.27 -7.80 -20.10
CA LEU A 122 10.68 -7.92 -20.54
C LEU A 122 10.86 -8.84 -21.76
N GLU A 123 9.77 -9.33 -22.36
CA GLU A 123 9.79 -10.27 -23.51
C GLU A 123 9.33 -9.68 -24.86
N GLU A 124 9.26 -8.34 -25.02
CA GLU A 124 9.00 -7.69 -26.33
C GLU A 124 10.16 -6.82 -26.85
#